data_AF-A0A1Y1ZGK1-F1
#
_entry.id   AF-A0A1Y1ZGK1-F1
#
_cell.length_a   1.000
_cell.length_b   1.000
_cell.length_c   1.000
_cell.angle_alpha   90.00
_cell.angle_beta   90.00
_cell.angle_gamma   90.00
#
_symmetry.space_group_name_H-M   'P 1'
#
loop_
_entity.id
_entity.type
_entity.pdbx_description
1 polymer ?
#
loop_
_entity_poly.entity_id
_entity_poly.type
_entity_poly.pdbx_seq_one_letter_code
_entity_poly.pdbx_strand_id
1 'polypeptide(L)'
;MAVDEEFGIAKKATIKPVKLKLTLQPIGINGVQIETSSALQAFENVLKDIKANRRQGKAVVNFIQDSAYTITVRGDAMIPEAMKKLQQLIGDIMKEDVPFVAAAGNSAQDAPEINTHPQLFEGPDFVIINIGTVNSDSEEAVFSQKGPHLSAHAFGEGITCRGVNGNEINNRGTSFAAPQVAGLAAYFLSLTSTDGPEFTQFLAGQIAAQVKEKMIKMARSIKTGGVPVIYNGAQEDLSCAFNKKRQDGTPHGILNCQQNIPSGGPLPSNIALAIRGANDIALNKICAAKFDGSSDANQMTFNPGSLTINVARTDTSKALQCCQKAILQIIETCVIGSNDYGGVLTVGGEKYNITNIVWPQNPLIPGADLGAPSTTPAPSSTRPALPPAQTVTTNGAVCVLLPGSVTPQCRPLETPTQNPAGINIHVEQGCISINGSPICAGIPEHEAYNVRTQNAPWFTTTIYANFKPDDYTWGNVNPGCKIPARWPANFGDIYFKADDRLYNSSGSKIWDECCTSSTTAQTTNPYGRKEVLTCDCIGFDLFGACIGFEVGNECGSVFRK
;
A
#
# COMPACT_ATOMS: atom_id res chain seq x y z
N MET A 1 -28.78 -11.47 7.30
CA MET A 1 -27.35 -11.19 7.56
C MET A 1 -26.51 -11.21 6.29
N ALA A 2 -26.32 -12.36 5.61
CA ALA A 2 -25.53 -12.36 4.36
C ALA A 2 -26.22 -11.53 3.26
N VAL A 3 -27.51 -11.80 3.07
CA VAL A 3 -28.38 -11.17 2.06
C VAL A 3 -29.71 -10.85 2.72
N ASP A 4 -30.11 -9.59 2.64
CA ASP A 4 -31.41 -9.04 3.02
C ASP A 4 -31.43 -7.57 2.57
N GLU A 5 -32.59 -7.03 2.19
CA GLU A 5 -32.67 -5.64 1.72
C GLU A 5 -32.33 -4.63 2.84
N GLU A 6 -32.63 -4.98 4.08
CA GLU A 6 -32.48 -4.12 5.26
C GLU A 6 -31.26 -4.53 6.07
N PHE A 7 -31.22 -5.78 6.53
CA PHE A 7 -30.23 -6.33 7.47
C PHE A 7 -29.06 -7.07 6.78
N GLY A 8 -28.96 -7.00 5.46
CA GLY A 8 -28.00 -7.75 4.66
C GLY A 8 -26.72 -6.97 4.41
N ILE A 9 -25.58 -7.67 4.41
CA ILE A 9 -24.30 -7.12 3.95
C ILE A 9 -24.31 -6.96 2.42
N ALA A 10 -24.53 -8.06 1.68
CA ALA A 10 -24.63 -8.03 0.22
C ALA A 10 -26.08 -7.96 -0.23
N LYS A 11 -26.68 -6.77 -0.13
CA LYS A 11 -28.12 -6.53 -0.38
C LYS A 11 -28.62 -6.97 -1.77
N LYS A 12 -27.73 -7.03 -2.77
CA LYS A 12 -28.06 -7.43 -4.16
C LYS A 12 -27.64 -8.86 -4.51
N ALA A 13 -26.99 -9.58 -3.61
CA ALA A 13 -26.59 -10.95 -3.88
C ALA A 13 -27.82 -11.88 -3.94
N THR A 14 -27.70 -12.98 -4.66
CA THR A 14 -28.74 -14.02 -4.71
C THR A 14 -28.46 -15.09 -3.65
N ILE A 15 -29.45 -15.42 -2.83
CA ILE A 15 -29.36 -16.53 -1.88
C ILE A 15 -29.99 -17.80 -2.46
N LYS A 16 -29.30 -18.94 -2.28
CA LYS A 16 -29.79 -20.28 -2.62
C LYS A 16 -29.83 -21.11 -1.33
N PRO A 17 -30.98 -21.24 -0.66
CA PRO A 17 -31.06 -21.98 0.58
C PRO A 17 -30.90 -23.49 0.32
N VAL A 18 -30.05 -24.13 1.11
CA VAL A 18 -29.89 -25.60 1.14
C VAL A 18 -30.29 -26.07 2.52
N LYS A 19 -31.44 -26.73 2.61
CA LYS A 19 -32.01 -27.17 3.89
C LYS A 19 -31.38 -28.49 4.30
N LEU A 20 -30.79 -28.50 5.49
CA LEU A 20 -30.30 -29.72 6.14
C LEU A 20 -31.40 -30.34 6.99
N LYS A 21 -31.44 -31.68 7.00
CA LYS A 21 -32.33 -32.42 7.89
C LYS A 21 -31.68 -32.56 9.26
N LEU A 22 -32.47 -32.21 10.28
CA LEU A 22 -32.08 -32.29 11.67
C LEU A 22 -32.79 -33.47 12.34
N THR A 23 -32.07 -34.21 13.20
CA THR A 23 -32.60 -35.29 14.02
C THR A 23 -32.54 -34.91 15.49
N LEU A 24 -33.61 -35.24 16.22
CA LEU A 24 -33.67 -35.07 17.68
C LEU A 24 -33.16 -36.35 18.33
N GLN A 25 -32.26 -36.24 19.32
CA GLN A 25 -31.89 -37.41 20.10
C GLN A 25 -33.01 -37.83 21.06
N PRO A 26 -33.32 -39.12 21.15
CA PRO A 26 -34.03 -39.64 22.30
C PRO A 26 -33.06 -39.70 23.49
N ILE A 27 -33.41 -38.98 24.57
CA ILE A 27 -32.90 -39.10 25.94
C ILE A 27 -31.69 -38.20 26.30
N GLY A 28 -31.92 -37.29 27.27
CA GLY A 28 -30.93 -36.79 28.23
C GLY A 28 -29.90 -35.75 27.75
N ILE A 29 -29.70 -35.62 26.44
CA ILE A 29 -28.82 -34.61 25.84
C ILE A 29 -29.68 -33.73 24.96
N ASN A 30 -29.77 -32.44 25.29
CA ASN A 30 -30.42 -31.42 24.46
C ASN A 30 -29.60 -31.17 23.17
N GLY A 31 -29.43 -32.20 22.33
CA GLY A 31 -28.63 -32.15 21.11
C GLY A 31 -29.50 -32.40 19.88
N VAL A 32 -29.63 -31.38 19.04
CA VAL A 32 -30.18 -31.52 17.69
C VAL A 32 -29.01 -31.83 16.76
N GLN A 33 -29.07 -32.88 15.94
CA GLN A 33 -27.95 -33.29 15.08
C GLN A 33 -28.27 -33.11 13.60
N ILE A 34 -27.25 -32.88 12.77
CA ILE A 34 -27.39 -32.88 11.31
C ILE A 34 -27.27 -34.33 10.82
N GLU A 35 -28.25 -34.80 10.04
CA GLU A 35 -28.19 -36.14 9.44
C GLU A 35 -27.05 -36.20 8.40
N THR A 36 -26.09 -37.12 8.58
CA THR A 36 -24.89 -37.21 7.73
C THR A 36 -25.22 -37.36 6.25
N SER A 37 -26.20 -38.20 5.90
CA SER A 37 -26.69 -38.38 4.52
C SER A 37 -27.19 -37.06 3.93
N SER A 38 -27.91 -36.26 4.74
CA SER A 38 -28.42 -34.95 4.35
C SER A 38 -27.29 -33.95 4.15
N ALA A 39 -26.26 -33.96 4.98
CA ALA A 39 -25.07 -33.11 4.80
C ALA A 39 -24.32 -33.47 3.51
N LEU A 40 -24.05 -34.75 3.26
CA LEU A 40 -23.38 -35.19 2.03
C LEU A 40 -24.18 -34.82 0.79
N GLN A 41 -25.49 -35.07 0.79
CA GLN A 41 -26.38 -34.70 -0.31
C GLN A 41 -26.44 -33.18 -0.52
N ALA A 42 -26.42 -32.40 0.57
CA ALA A 42 -26.39 -30.94 0.47
C ALA A 42 -25.12 -30.43 -0.23
N PHE A 43 -23.93 -30.90 0.15
CA PHE A 43 -22.69 -30.50 -0.51
C PHE A 43 -22.61 -31.00 -1.96
N GLU A 44 -23.10 -32.20 -2.24
CA GLU A 44 -23.19 -32.71 -3.62
C GLU A 44 -24.11 -31.84 -4.48
N ASN A 45 -25.27 -31.44 -3.96
CA ASN A 45 -26.20 -30.53 -4.65
C ASN A 45 -25.59 -29.15 -4.87
N VAL A 46 -24.84 -28.62 -3.89
CA VAL A 46 -24.11 -27.35 -4.04
C VAL A 46 -23.07 -27.46 -5.16
N LEU A 47 -22.24 -28.51 -5.16
CA LEU A 47 -21.25 -28.73 -6.21
C LEU A 47 -21.90 -28.86 -7.60
N LYS A 48 -23.01 -29.59 -7.68
CA LYS A 48 -23.78 -29.74 -8.92
C LYS A 48 -24.35 -28.40 -9.39
N ASP A 49 -24.91 -27.58 -8.50
CA ASP A 49 -25.45 -26.26 -8.85
C ASP A 49 -24.34 -25.32 -9.34
N ILE A 50 -23.18 -25.31 -8.67
CA ILE A 50 -22.01 -24.52 -9.08
C ILE A 50 -21.63 -24.85 -10.51
N LYS A 51 -21.49 -26.14 -10.83
CA LYS A 51 -21.10 -26.62 -12.16
C LYS A 51 -22.17 -26.33 -13.21
N ALA A 52 -23.42 -26.69 -12.93
CA ALA A 52 -24.52 -26.56 -13.89
C ALA A 52 -24.85 -25.11 -14.23
N ASN A 53 -24.67 -24.19 -13.27
CA ASN A 53 -25.03 -22.78 -13.44
C ASN A 53 -23.81 -21.86 -13.63
N ARG A 54 -22.63 -22.42 -13.90
CA ARG A 54 -21.38 -21.67 -14.16
C ARG A 54 -21.03 -20.66 -13.06
N ARG A 55 -21.11 -21.10 -11.80
CA ARG A 55 -20.86 -20.26 -10.62
C ARG A 55 -19.44 -20.34 -10.06
N GLN A 56 -18.53 -21.03 -10.77
CA GLN A 56 -17.12 -21.08 -10.42
C GLN A 56 -16.56 -19.66 -10.24
N GLY A 57 -15.85 -19.42 -9.14
CA GLY A 57 -15.30 -18.09 -8.83
C GLY A 57 -16.32 -16.99 -8.52
N LYS A 58 -17.63 -17.30 -8.50
CA LYS A 58 -18.72 -16.31 -8.38
C LYS A 58 -19.70 -16.61 -7.26
N ALA A 59 -19.63 -17.79 -6.67
CA ALA A 59 -20.44 -18.20 -5.54
C ALA A 59 -19.66 -18.07 -4.23
N VAL A 60 -20.37 -18.09 -3.11
CA VAL A 60 -19.83 -18.25 -1.76
C VAL A 60 -20.67 -19.31 -1.06
N VAL A 61 -20.02 -20.27 -0.40
CA VAL A 61 -20.70 -21.22 0.48
C VAL A 61 -20.61 -20.70 1.90
N ASN A 62 -21.77 -20.56 2.55
CA ASN A 62 -21.86 -20.22 3.97
C ASN A 62 -22.43 -21.40 4.74
N PHE A 63 -21.63 -21.99 5.62
CA PHE A 63 -22.00 -23.13 6.44
C PHE A 63 -22.13 -22.71 7.90
N ILE A 64 -23.38 -22.63 8.37
CA ILE A 64 -23.67 -22.24 9.75
C ILE A 64 -24.01 -23.49 10.53
N GLN A 65 -23.19 -23.77 11.54
CA GLN A 65 -23.40 -24.82 12.50
C GLN A 65 -23.12 -24.26 13.89
N ASP A 66 -24.07 -24.42 14.80
CA ASP A 66 -23.81 -24.18 16.21
C ASP A 66 -23.17 -25.45 16.81
N SER A 67 -22.31 -25.32 17.82
CA SER A 67 -21.62 -26.46 18.45
C SER A 67 -22.59 -27.44 19.13
N ALA A 68 -23.83 -27.01 19.40
CA ALA A 68 -24.94 -27.90 19.78
C ALA A 68 -25.46 -28.77 18.61
N TYR A 69 -25.17 -28.38 17.36
CA TYR A 69 -25.58 -29.04 16.11
C TYR A 69 -24.38 -29.65 15.41
N THR A 70 -23.60 -30.48 16.09
CA THR A 70 -22.51 -31.16 15.38
C THR A 70 -23.08 -32.05 14.27
N ILE A 71 -22.38 -32.13 13.14
CA ILE A 71 -22.47 -33.32 12.28
C ILE A 71 -21.91 -34.47 13.13
N THR A 72 -22.70 -34.96 14.07
CA THR A 72 -22.34 -36.14 14.83
C THR A 72 -22.77 -37.32 14.00
N VAL A 73 -21.78 -38.02 13.48
CA VAL A 73 -21.97 -39.39 13.00
C VAL A 73 -22.10 -40.24 14.27
N ARG A 74 -23.31 -40.48 14.79
CA ARG A 74 -23.48 -41.37 15.95
C ARG A 74 -23.74 -42.81 15.52
N GLY A 75 -22.97 -43.70 16.13
CA GLY A 75 -22.92 -45.13 15.86
C GLY A 75 -21.46 -45.53 15.67
N ASP A 76 -20.81 -45.83 16.81
CA ASP A 76 -19.61 -46.65 16.92
C ASP A 76 -19.12 -47.29 15.61
N ALA A 77 -17.95 -46.86 15.15
CA ALA A 77 -17.23 -47.45 14.03
C ALA A 77 -17.85 -47.27 12.61
N MET A 78 -18.64 -46.22 12.36
CA MET A 78 -19.03 -45.89 10.99
C MET A 78 -18.76 -44.44 10.58
N ILE A 79 -17.89 -44.11 9.62
CA ILE A 79 -16.83 -44.85 8.93
C ILE A 79 -15.94 -43.72 8.33
N PRO A 80 -14.59 -43.74 8.42
CA PRO A 80 -13.71 -42.74 7.78
C PRO A 80 -14.12 -42.31 6.36
N GLU A 81 -14.84 -43.15 5.63
CA GLU A 81 -15.45 -42.96 4.33
C GLU A 81 -16.44 -41.79 4.27
N ALA A 82 -17.33 -41.62 5.26
CA ALA A 82 -18.29 -40.51 5.24
C ALA A 82 -17.57 -39.17 5.46
N MET A 83 -16.61 -39.14 6.38
CA MET A 83 -15.77 -37.97 6.61
C MET A 83 -14.84 -37.69 5.42
N LYS A 84 -14.26 -38.72 4.82
CA LYS A 84 -13.49 -38.64 3.58
C LYS A 84 -14.35 -38.14 2.43
N LYS A 85 -15.62 -38.56 2.34
CA LYS A 85 -16.56 -38.09 1.33
C LYS A 85 -16.95 -36.63 1.56
N LEU A 86 -17.19 -36.23 2.81
CA LEU A 86 -17.43 -34.84 3.17
C LEU A 86 -16.22 -33.96 2.81
N GLN A 87 -15.02 -34.39 3.23
CA GLN A 87 -13.76 -33.72 2.91
C GLN A 87 -13.56 -33.63 1.39
N GLN A 88 -13.82 -34.72 0.66
CA GLN A 88 -13.75 -34.74 -0.80
C GLN A 88 -14.73 -33.73 -1.43
N LEU A 89 -15.99 -33.72 -1.00
CA LEU A 89 -17.00 -32.81 -1.55
C LEU A 89 -16.65 -31.34 -1.29
N ILE A 90 -16.17 -31.03 -0.08
CA ILE A 90 -15.72 -29.67 0.26
C ILE A 90 -14.49 -29.29 -0.58
N GLY A 91 -13.52 -30.21 -0.71
CA GLY A 91 -12.34 -30.00 -1.55
C GLY A 91 -12.70 -29.81 -3.02
N ASP A 92 -13.67 -30.55 -3.53
CA ASP A 92 -14.16 -30.42 -4.90
C ASP A 92 -14.92 -29.11 -5.10
N ILE A 93 -15.68 -28.62 -4.11
CA ILE A 93 -16.27 -27.26 -4.13
C ILE A 93 -15.17 -26.19 -4.14
N MET A 94 -14.13 -26.32 -3.32
CA MET A 94 -13.03 -25.35 -3.28
C MET A 94 -12.22 -25.33 -4.59
N LYS A 95 -12.06 -26.48 -5.27
CA LYS A 95 -11.45 -26.54 -6.61
C LYS A 95 -12.25 -25.82 -7.69
N GLU A 96 -13.55 -25.60 -7.47
CA GLU A 96 -14.37 -24.71 -8.31
C GLU A 96 -14.15 -23.22 -7.98
N ASP A 97 -13.13 -22.92 -7.17
CA ASP A 97 -12.69 -21.58 -6.78
C ASP A 97 -13.72 -20.78 -5.99
N VAL A 98 -14.46 -21.48 -5.12
CA VAL A 98 -15.56 -20.93 -4.33
C VAL A 98 -15.12 -20.74 -2.87
N PRO A 99 -15.15 -19.51 -2.32
CA PRO A 99 -14.91 -19.28 -0.90
C PRO A 99 -15.89 -20.05 -0.02
N PHE A 100 -15.37 -20.66 1.04
CA PHE A 100 -16.14 -21.42 2.02
C PHE A 100 -16.03 -20.76 3.40
N VAL A 101 -17.13 -20.19 3.88
CA VAL A 101 -17.22 -19.49 5.16
C VAL A 101 -17.98 -20.33 6.18
N ALA A 102 -17.44 -20.48 7.39
CA ALA A 102 -18.04 -21.27 8.45
C ALA A 102 -18.05 -20.55 9.79
N ALA A 103 -19.06 -20.82 10.62
CA ALA A 103 -19.11 -20.37 12.01
C ALA A 103 -18.12 -21.18 12.87
N ALA A 104 -17.34 -20.51 13.73
CA ALA A 104 -16.33 -21.19 14.57
C ALA A 104 -16.94 -22.08 15.65
N GLY A 105 -18.15 -21.76 16.15
CA GLY A 105 -18.86 -22.48 17.21
C GLY A 105 -18.97 -21.69 18.51
N ASN A 106 -19.90 -22.10 19.39
CA ASN A 106 -20.33 -21.33 20.58
C ASN A 106 -20.07 -22.05 21.92
N SER A 107 -19.27 -23.11 21.93
CA SER A 107 -19.00 -23.94 23.11
C SER A 107 -17.62 -23.69 23.73
N ALA A 108 -17.10 -22.46 23.67
CA ALA A 108 -15.76 -22.17 24.22
C ALA A 108 -15.60 -22.45 25.72
N GLN A 109 -16.71 -22.49 26.46
CA GLN A 109 -16.73 -22.88 27.87
C GLN A 109 -16.48 -24.38 28.09
N ASP A 110 -16.90 -25.22 27.13
CA ASP A 110 -16.70 -26.67 27.18
C ASP A 110 -15.42 -27.09 26.43
N ALA A 111 -15.19 -26.47 25.27
CA ALA A 111 -14.06 -26.70 24.37
C ALA A 111 -13.60 -25.35 23.80
N PRO A 112 -12.54 -24.74 24.37
CA PRO A 112 -12.08 -23.40 23.97
C PRO A 112 -11.73 -23.28 22.49
N GLU A 113 -11.18 -24.34 21.91
CA GLU A 113 -10.77 -24.36 20.51
C GLU A 113 -11.84 -24.98 19.60
N ILE A 114 -11.83 -24.58 18.33
CA ILE A 114 -12.63 -25.19 17.27
C ILE A 114 -12.36 -26.69 17.25
N ASN A 115 -13.40 -27.49 17.46
CA ASN A 115 -13.31 -28.95 17.60
C ASN A 115 -14.35 -29.70 16.73
N THR A 116 -14.89 -29.04 15.71
CA THR A 116 -15.96 -29.59 14.86
C THR A 116 -15.60 -29.55 13.38
N HIS A 117 -16.14 -30.50 12.62
CA HIS A 117 -16.05 -30.50 11.16
C HIS A 117 -17.28 -29.80 10.54
N PRO A 118 -17.10 -29.14 9.39
CA PRO A 118 -15.89 -29.13 8.55
C PRO A 118 -14.80 -28.13 8.95
N GLN A 119 -14.98 -27.32 9.99
CA GLN A 119 -14.06 -26.25 10.39
C GLN A 119 -12.62 -26.76 10.61
N LEU A 120 -12.47 -27.95 11.20
CA LEU A 120 -11.18 -28.63 11.41
C LEU A 120 -10.44 -29.05 10.14
N PHE A 121 -11.07 -29.03 8.96
CA PHE A 121 -10.33 -29.29 7.71
C PHE A 121 -9.45 -28.11 7.32
N GLU A 122 -9.66 -26.92 7.89
CA GLU A 122 -8.89 -25.72 7.60
C GLU A 122 -7.38 -25.98 7.69
N GLY A 123 -6.67 -25.58 6.64
CA GLY A 123 -5.24 -25.81 6.52
C GLY A 123 -4.74 -25.53 5.09
N PRO A 124 -3.50 -25.92 4.75
CA PRO A 124 -2.89 -25.66 3.44
C PRO A 124 -3.71 -26.16 2.25
N ASP A 125 -4.41 -27.29 2.43
CA ASP A 125 -5.19 -27.96 1.38
C ASP A 125 -6.67 -27.52 1.34
N PHE A 126 -7.15 -26.82 2.38
CA PHE A 126 -8.54 -26.41 2.52
C PHE A 126 -8.64 -24.99 3.04
N VAL A 127 -9.02 -24.09 2.14
CA VAL A 127 -9.19 -22.66 2.44
C VAL A 127 -10.58 -22.42 3.05
N ILE A 128 -10.78 -22.87 4.29
CA ILE A 128 -11.98 -22.55 5.07
C ILE A 128 -11.76 -21.24 5.81
N ILE A 129 -12.77 -20.37 5.80
CA ILE A 129 -12.80 -19.10 6.52
C ILE A 129 -13.65 -19.30 7.77
N ASN A 130 -13.02 -19.72 8.87
CA ASN A 130 -13.69 -19.94 10.17
C ASN A 130 -13.82 -18.62 10.93
N ILE A 131 -15.05 -18.25 11.29
CA ILE A 131 -15.39 -16.94 11.84
C ILE A 131 -15.83 -17.04 13.30
N GLY A 132 -15.02 -16.45 14.17
CA GLY A 132 -15.34 -16.18 15.56
C GLY A 132 -16.17 -14.91 15.71
N THR A 133 -16.65 -14.65 16.92
CA THR A 133 -17.51 -13.50 17.19
C THR A 133 -16.96 -12.57 18.24
N VAL A 134 -17.23 -11.27 18.04
CA VAL A 134 -16.98 -10.20 19.01
C VAL A 134 -18.26 -9.46 19.37
N ASN A 135 -18.21 -8.70 20.47
CA ASN A 135 -19.18 -7.67 20.82
C ASN A 135 -18.92 -6.35 20.08
N SER A 136 -19.73 -5.32 20.36
CA SER A 136 -19.63 -3.99 19.77
C SER A 136 -18.27 -3.30 20.03
N ASP A 137 -17.56 -3.69 21.08
CA ASP A 137 -16.27 -3.13 21.48
C ASP A 137 -15.07 -3.91 20.92
N SER A 138 -15.31 -4.87 20.00
CA SER A 138 -14.29 -5.80 19.47
C SER A 138 -13.63 -6.68 20.53
N GLU A 139 -14.35 -6.95 21.62
CA GLU A 139 -13.94 -7.95 22.61
C GLU A 139 -14.49 -9.31 22.17
N GLU A 140 -13.63 -10.32 22.20
CA GLU A 140 -13.99 -11.69 21.84
C GLU A 140 -15.09 -12.21 22.77
N ALA A 141 -16.17 -12.73 22.20
CA ALA A 141 -17.27 -13.22 23.01
C ALA A 141 -16.85 -14.48 23.79
N VAL A 142 -17.21 -14.55 25.07
CA VAL A 142 -16.80 -15.65 25.97
C VAL A 142 -17.20 -17.06 25.51
N PHE A 143 -18.20 -17.15 24.64
CA PHE A 143 -18.70 -18.41 24.08
C PHE A 143 -18.05 -18.75 22.72
N SER A 144 -17.39 -17.81 22.06
CA SER A 144 -16.79 -17.99 20.73
C SER A 144 -15.60 -18.95 20.79
N GLN A 145 -15.64 -20.04 20.03
CA GLN A 145 -14.49 -20.94 19.90
C GLN A 145 -13.37 -20.30 19.08
N LYS A 146 -12.13 -20.64 19.41
CA LYS A 146 -10.90 -20.05 18.85
C LYS A 146 -9.85 -21.11 18.47
N GLY A 147 -8.57 -20.73 18.48
CA GLY A 147 -7.46 -21.66 18.25
C GLY A 147 -6.91 -21.58 16.83
N PRO A 148 -6.03 -22.52 16.44
CA PRO A 148 -5.21 -22.42 15.23
C PRO A 148 -6.02 -22.42 13.93
N HIS A 149 -7.22 -23.02 13.92
CA HIS A 149 -8.10 -23.05 12.75
C HIS A 149 -8.96 -21.80 12.59
N LEU A 150 -8.94 -20.87 13.55
CA LEU A 150 -9.72 -19.64 13.48
C LEU A 150 -9.09 -18.69 12.44
N SER A 151 -9.90 -18.18 11.50
CA SER A 151 -9.39 -17.28 10.46
C SER A 151 -9.49 -15.81 10.88
N ALA A 152 -10.63 -15.38 11.43
CA ALA A 152 -10.87 -14.00 11.85
C ALA A 152 -12.14 -13.87 12.70
N HIS A 153 -12.50 -12.64 13.06
CA HIS A 153 -13.72 -12.31 13.80
C HIS A 153 -14.68 -11.44 12.99
N ALA A 154 -15.97 -11.53 13.30
CA ALA A 154 -16.99 -10.55 12.91
C ALA A 154 -17.92 -10.28 14.10
N PHE A 155 -18.75 -9.25 14.01
CA PHE A 155 -19.72 -8.96 15.08
C PHE A 155 -20.76 -10.08 15.16
N GLY A 156 -21.07 -10.54 16.36
CA GLY A 156 -22.09 -11.57 16.54
C GLY A 156 -22.77 -11.52 17.89
N GLU A 157 -22.61 -10.44 18.66
CA GLU A 157 -23.43 -10.16 19.84
C GLU A 157 -24.37 -8.98 19.57
N GLY A 158 -25.65 -9.12 19.97
CA GLY A 158 -26.64 -8.07 19.80
C GLY A 158 -27.02 -7.80 18.34
N ILE A 159 -26.95 -8.82 17.47
CA ILE A 159 -27.18 -8.66 16.04
C ILE A 159 -28.66 -8.66 15.72
N THR A 160 -29.12 -7.56 15.12
CA THR A 160 -30.46 -7.42 14.59
C THR A 160 -30.57 -8.00 13.18
N CYS A 161 -31.55 -8.87 12.94
CA CYS A 161 -31.78 -9.49 11.64
C CYS A 161 -33.24 -9.91 11.40
N ARG A 162 -33.55 -10.36 10.19
CA ARG A 162 -34.88 -10.88 9.83
C ARG A 162 -35.09 -12.31 10.33
N GLY A 163 -36.14 -12.51 11.12
CA GLY A 163 -36.60 -13.80 11.59
C GLY A 163 -37.42 -14.57 10.54
N VAL A 164 -37.72 -15.83 10.83
CA VAL A 164 -38.45 -16.74 9.91
C VAL A 164 -39.85 -16.25 9.53
N ASN A 165 -40.48 -15.43 10.38
CA ASN A 165 -41.80 -14.85 10.14
C ASN A 165 -41.72 -13.43 9.53
N GLY A 166 -40.53 -13.00 9.11
CA GLY A 166 -40.29 -11.67 8.55
C GLY A 166 -40.11 -10.55 9.59
N ASN A 167 -40.35 -10.83 10.87
CA ASN A 167 -40.15 -9.89 11.97
C ASN A 167 -38.66 -9.63 12.25
N GLU A 168 -38.38 -8.47 12.85
CA GLU A 168 -37.06 -8.18 13.38
C GLU A 168 -36.79 -9.04 14.63
N ILE A 169 -35.59 -9.62 14.70
CA ILE A 169 -35.08 -10.36 15.86
C ILE A 169 -33.70 -9.86 16.23
N ASN A 170 -33.38 -9.84 17.52
CA ASN A 170 -32.04 -9.56 18.03
C ASN A 170 -31.48 -10.83 18.68
N ASN A 171 -30.28 -11.24 18.29
CA ASN A 171 -29.71 -12.51 18.76
C ASN A 171 -28.17 -12.48 18.76
N ARG A 172 -27.54 -13.55 19.23
CA ARG A 172 -26.08 -13.69 19.31
C ARG A 172 -25.59 -15.07 18.89
N GLY A 173 -24.33 -15.15 18.48
CA GLY A 173 -23.65 -16.39 18.10
C GLY A 173 -22.68 -16.20 16.93
N THR A 174 -21.71 -17.11 16.81
CA THR A 174 -20.88 -17.24 15.59
C THR A 174 -21.74 -17.47 14.34
N SER A 175 -22.93 -18.04 14.51
CA SER A 175 -23.99 -18.18 13.49
C SER A 175 -24.51 -16.85 12.93
N PHE A 176 -24.30 -15.73 13.63
CA PHE A 176 -24.65 -14.38 13.14
C PHE A 176 -23.43 -13.65 12.58
N ALA A 177 -22.22 -14.02 13.00
CA ALA A 177 -20.96 -13.48 12.51
C ALA A 177 -20.58 -14.05 11.12
N ALA A 178 -20.57 -15.37 10.96
CA ALA A 178 -20.17 -16.02 9.69
C ALA A 178 -20.97 -15.55 8.46
N PRO A 179 -22.31 -15.39 8.51
CA PRO A 179 -23.07 -14.90 7.37
C PRO A 179 -22.71 -13.47 6.96
N GLN A 180 -22.27 -12.61 7.89
CA GLN A 180 -21.81 -11.27 7.53
C GLN A 180 -20.56 -11.36 6.65
N VAL A 181 -19.64 -12.25 7.00
CA VAL A 181 -18.43 -12.50 6.23
C VAL A 181 -18.76 -13.16 4.89
N ALA A 182 -19.70 -14.10 4.83
CA ALA A 182 -20.15 -14.66 3.56
C ALA A 182 -20.78 -13.60 2.64
N GLY A 183 -21.59 -12.71 3.20
CA GLY A 183 -22.10 -11.53 2.48
C GLY A 183 -20.96 -10.64 2.01
N LEU A 184 -19.94 -10.43 2.84
CA LEU A 184 -18.78 -9.63 2.45
C LEU A 184 -17.94 -10.28 1.34
N ALA A 185 -17.76 -11.61 1.34
CA ALA A 185 -17.14 -12.33 0.24
C ALA A 185 -17.93 -12.09 -1.06
N ALA A 186 -19.26 -12.24 -1.01
CA ALA A 186 -20.11 -12.00 -2.17
C ALA A 186 -20.02 -10.55 -2.66
N TYR A 187 -19.91 -9.58 -1.74
CA TYR A 187 -19.65 -8.18 -2.05
C TYR A 187 -18.31 -8.04 -2.78
N PHE A 188 -17.19 -8.52 -2.23
CA PHE A 188 -15.89 -8.43 -2.88
C PHE A 188 -15.82 -9.11 -4.25
N LEU A 189 -16.48 -10.26 -4.42
CA LEU A 189 -16.58 -10.94 -5.72
C LEU A 189 -17.38 -10.14 -6.76
N SER A 190 -18.25 -9.23 -6.31
CA SER A 190 -19.02 -8.35 -7.20
C SER A 190 -18.27 -7.08 -7.61
N LEU A 191 -17.21 -6.72 -6.87
CA LEU A 191 -16.42 -5.53 -7.15
C LEU A 191 -15.41 -5.79 -8.26
N THR A 192 -15.08 -4.72 -8.94
CA THR A 192 -14.12 -4.67 -10.04
C THR A 192 -13.15 -3.52 -9.81
N SER A 193 -12.13 -3.40 -10.66
CA SER A 193 -11.20 -2.27 -10.62
C SER A 193 -11.87 -0.91 -10.86
N THR A 194 -13.12 -0.87 -11.37
CA THR A 194 -13.90 0.36 -11.45
C THR A 194 -14.52 0.77 -10.13
N ASP A 195 -14.63 -0.13 -9.15
CA ASP A 195 -15.16 0.15 -7.81
C ASP A 195 -14.05 0.59 -6.82
N GLY A 196 -12.78 0.45 -7.23
CA GLY A 196 -11.61 0.89 -6.49
C GLY A 196 -10.36 0.08 -6.85
N PRO A 197 -9.17 0.69 -6.86
CA PRO A 197 -7.90 -0.01 -7.14
C PRO A 197 -7.59 -1.15 -6.16
N GLU A 198 -8.06 -1.06 -4.92
CA GLU A 198 -7.94 -2.12 -3.93
C GLU A 198 -8.82 -3.34 -4.27
N PHE A 199 -9.78 -3.18 -5.19
CA PHE A 199 -10.65 -4.24 -5.69
C PHE A 199 -10.18 -4.75 -7.07
N THR A 200 -8.86 -4.94 -7.20
CA THR A 200 -8.29 -5.72 -8.30
C THR A 200 -8.99 -7.08 -8.40
N GLN A 201 -9.30 -7.48 -9.63
CA GLN A 201 -9.99 -8.72 -9.88
C GLN A 201 -9.15 -9.90 -9.37
N PHE A 202 -9.77 -10.75 -8.56
CA PHE A 202 -9.14 -11.96 -8.07
C PHE A 202 -8.68 -12.86 -9.22
N LEU A 203 -7.51 -13.46 -9.08
CA LEU A 203 -6.97 -14.35 -10.12
C LEU A 203 -7.80 -15.65 -10.15
N ALA A 204 -8.29 -16.01 -11.33
CA ALA A 204 -8.99 -17.28 -11.53
C ALA A 204 -8.09 -18.46 -11.12
N GLY A 205 -8.66 -19.39 -10.36
CA GLY A 205 -7.94 -20.49 -9.72
C GLY A 205 -7.33 -20.13 -8.36
N GLN A 206 -7.46 -18.89 -7.90
CA GLN A 206 -6.98 -18.41 -6.60
C GLN A 206 -8.01 -17.54 -5.86
N ILE A 207 -9.23 -17.40 -6.36
CA ILE A 207 -10.27 -16.54 -5.79
C ILE A 207 -10.55 -16.91 -4.34
N ALA A 208 -10.75 -18.19 -4.01
CA ALA A 208 -11.02 -18.61 -2.63
C ALA A 208 -9.89 -18.20 -1.66
N ALA A 209 -8.63 -18.43 -2.06
CA ALA A 209 -7.45 -18.07 -1.29
C ALA A 209 -7.29 -16.54 -1.15
N GLN A 210 -7.42 -15.80 -2.24
CA GLN A 210 -7.26 -14.35 -2.25
C GLN A 210 -8.41 -13.64 -1.52
N VAL A 211 -9.64 -14.17 -1.55
CA VAL A 211 -10.75 -13.65 -0.73
C VAL A 211 -10.44 -13.82 0.75
N LYS A 212 -9.98 -15.01 1.19
CA LYS A 212 -9.56 -15.24 2.59
C LYS A 212 -8.44 -14.29 2.99
N GLU A 213 -7.39 -14.19 2.17
CA GLU A 213 -6.26 -13.31 2.41
C GLU A 213 -6.70 -11.84 2.51
N LYS A 214 -7.54 -11.38 1.58
CA LYS A 214 -8.09 -10.02 1.58
C LYS A 214 -8.86 -9.73 2.86
N MET A 215 -9.76 -10.64 3.27
CA MET A 215 -10.54 -10.49 4.50
C MET A 215 -9.66 -10.37 5.75
N ILE A 216 -8.64 -11.22 5.86
CA ILE A 216 -7.71 -11.21 6.99
C ILE A 216 -6.89 -9.92 6.98
N LYS A 217 -6.35 -9.51 5.82
CA LYS A 217 -5.57 -8.27 5.67
C LYS A 217 -6.38 -7.01 5.98
N MET A 218 -7.67 -7.02 5.70
CA MET A 218 -8.56 -5.89 5.94
C MET A 218 -9.10 -5.86 7.37
N ALA A 219 -8.94 -6.94 8.15
CA ALA A 219 -9.41 -6.96 9.52
C ALA A 219 -8.71 -5.88 10.36
N ARG A 220 -9.49 -5.20 11.20
CA ARG A 220 -9.01 -4.09 12.04
C ARG A 220 -9.55 -4.22 13.45
N SER A 221 -8.75 -3.83 14.43
CA SER A 221 -9.23 -3.67 15.81
C SER A 221 -9.90 -2.30 15.94
N ILE A 222 -11.12 -2.26 16.47
CA ILE A 222 -11.87 -1.00 16.66
C ILE A 222 -11.37 -0.24 17.89
N LYS A 223 -10.74 -0.94 18.83
CA LYS A 223 -10.15 -0.41 20.06
C LYS A 223 -8.78 -1.02 20.31
N THR A 224 -7.90 -0.27 20.96
CA THR A 224 -6.60 -0.77 21.45
C THR A 224 -6.81 -1.99 22.36
N GLY A 225 -6.19 -3.12 22.01
CA GLY A 225 -6.31 -4.38 22.73
C GLY A 225 -7.48 -5.28 22.29
N GLY A 226 -8.36 -4.82 21.41
CA GLY A 226 -9.41 -5.65 20.80
C GLY A 226 -8.87 -6.57 19.71
N VAL A 227 -9.55 -7.69 19.47
CA VAL A 227 -9.19 -8.62 18.38
C VAL A 227 -9.56 -8.03 17.01
N PRO A 228 -8.79 -8.30 15.94
CA PRO A 228 -9.14 -7.80 14.62
C PRO A 228 -10.48 -8.33 14.12
N VAL A 229 -11.35 -7.42 13.67
CA VAL A 229 -12.67 -7.70 13.11
C VAL A 229 -12.63 -7.46 11.61
N ILE A 230 -13.14 -8.43 10.83
CA ILE A 230 -13.23 -8.32 9.38
C ILE A 230 -13.96 -7.05 8.99
N TYR A 231 -13.41 -6.38 7.98
CA TYR A 231 -13.87 -5.10 7.53
C TYR A 231 -14.04 -5.06 6.02
N ASN A 232 -15.07 -4.36 5.55
CA ASN A 232 -15.40 -4.28 4.12
C ASN A 232 -14.54 -3.26 3.35
N GLY A 233 -13.65 -2.54 4.02
CA GLY A 233 -12.79 -1.53 3.42
C GLY A 233 -13.50 -0.21 3.12
N ALA A 234 -14.83 -0.16 3.25
CA ALA A 234 -15.58 1.07 3.10
C ALA A 234 -15.33 1.93 4.34
N GLN A 235 -14.25 2.73 4.34
CA GLN A 235 -13.86 3.57 5.49
C GLN A 235 -15.10 4.26 6.08
N GLU A 236 -15.37 4.00 7.36
CA GLU A 236 -16.37 4.69 8.21
C GLU A 236 -16.04 6.18 8.42
N ASP A 237 -15.08 6.72 7.68
CA ASP A 237 -14.84 8.15 7.69
C ASP A 237 -15.84 8.83 6.76
N LEU A 238 -17.07 9.01 7.26
CA LEU A 238 -18.05 9.95 6.71
C LEU A 238 -17.43 11.36 6.59
N SER A 239 -16.34 11.67 7.31
CA SER A 239 -15.59 12.90 7.13
C SER A 239 -15.03 13.05 5.70
N CYS A 240 -14.74 11.93 5.03
CA CYS A 240 -14.21 11.84 3.67
C CYS A 240 -15.29 11.48 2.63
N ALA A 241 -16.59 11.53 2.96
CA ALA A 241 -17.66 11.15 2.04
C ALA A 241 -18.20 12.38 1.28
N PHE A 242 -18.07 12.40 -0.05
CA PHE A 242 -18.31 13.61 -0.86
C PHE A 242 -19.74 13.74 -1.44
N ASN A 243 -20.49 12.64 -1.49
CA ASN A 243 -21.79 12.56 -2.20
C ASN A 243 -23.01 12.33 -1.29
N LYS A 244 -22.84 12.41 0.04
CA LYS A 244 -23.99 12.38 0.96
C LYS A 244 -24.28 13.80 1.44
N LYS A 245 -25.52 14.27 1.20
CA LYS A 245 -26.08 15.40 1.95
C LYS A 245 -26.03 15.03 3.43
N ARG A 246 -25.52 15.93 4.28
CA ARG A 246 -25.76 15.82 5.72
C ARG A 246 -27.26 15.81 5.99
N GLN A 247 -27.68 15.27 7.14
CA GLN A 247 -29.05 15.44 7.62
C GLN A 247 -29.43 16.93 7.78
N ASP A 248 -28.46 17.85 7.85
CA ASP A 248 -28.64 19.31 7.87
C ASP A 248 -28.67 19.99 6.47
N GLY A 249 -28.50 19.23 5.38
CA GLY A 249 -28.56 19.74 4.02
C GLY A 249 -27.28 20.37 3.45
N THR A 250 -26.18 20.46 4.22
CA THR A 250 -24.89 20.94 3.69
C THR A 250 -24.10 19.85 2.95
N PRO A 251 -23.49 20.14 1.77
CA PRO A 251 -22.60 19.20 1.08
C PRO A 251 -21.30 18.95 1.87
N HIS A 252 -20.84 17.69 1.90
CA HIS A 252 -19.50 17.38 2.37
C HIS A 252 -18.48 17.68 1.26
N GLY A 253 -17.80 18.81 1.39
CA GLY A 253 -16.72 19.23 0.49
C GLY A 253 -17.19 19.88 -0.81
N ILE A 254 -16.33 20.71 -1.38
CA ILE A 254 -16.56 21.39 -2.66
C ILE A 254 -15.52 20.85 -3.63
N LEU A 255 -15.98 20.18 -4.70
CA LEU A 255 -15.16 19.77 -5.83
C LEU A 255 -15.34 20.77 -6.97
N ASN A 256 -14.27 21.44 -7.36
CA ASN A 256 -14.24 22.31 -8.54
C ASN A 256 -13.27 21.73 -9.56
N CYS A 257 -13.80 21.26 -10.68
CA CYS A 257 -12.96 20.84 -11.81
C CYS A 257 -12.33 22.07 -12.48
N GLN A 258 -11.13 21.90 -13.00
CA GLN A 258 -10.36 23.00 -13.57
C GLN A 258 -9.46 22.52 -14.71
N GLN A 259 -9.14 23.44 -15.61
CA GLN A 259 -8.21 23.22 -16.72
C GLN A 259 -8.73 22.17 -17.70
N ASN A 260 -9.77 22.51 -18.45
CA ASN A 260 -10.31 21.66 -19.50
C ASN A 260 -9.23 21.21 -20.49
N ILE A 261 -9.28 19.93 -20.86
CA ILE A 261 -8.36 19.32 -21.82
C ILE A 261 -8.77 19.79 -23.22
N PRO A 262 -7.90 20.54 -23.94
CA PRO A 262 -8.21 21.02 -25.28
C PRO A 262 -8.42 19.87 -26.27
N SER A 263 -9.14 20.14 -27.36
CA SER A 263 -9.23 19.22 -28.49
C SER A 263 -7.82 18.88 -29.02
N GLY A 264 -7.50 17.58 -29.11
CA GLY A 264 -6.16 17.09 -29.46
C GLY A 264 -5.21 16.93 -28.27
N GLY A 265 -5.67 17.18 -27.04
CA GLY A 265 -4.97 16.84 -25.80
C GLY A 265 -4.92 15.33 -25.52
N PRO A 266 -4.21 14.92 -24.46
CA PRO A 266 -4.12 13.52 -24.07
C PRO A 266 -5.48 12.95 -23.64
N LEU A 267 -5.64 11.63 -23.75
CA LEU A 267 -6.83 10.96 -23.23
C LEU A 267 -6.92 11.12 -21.69
N PRO A 268 -8.11 11.38 -21.13
CA PRO A 268 -8.34 11.39 -19.68
C PRO A 268 -7.79 10.19 -18.94
N SER A 269 -7.89 8.99 -19.54
CA SER A 269 -7.35 7.75 -18.99
C SER A 269 -5.83 7.78 -18.80
N ASN A 270 -5.11 8.50 -19.66
CA ASN A 270 -3.64 8.61 -19.57
C ASN A 270 -3.26 9.57 -18.43
N ILE A 271 -4.01 10.66 -18.24
CA ILE A 271 -3.86 11.57 -17.10
C ILE A 271 -4.15 10.82 -15.79
N ALA A 272 -5.24 10.06 -15.75
CA ALA A 272 -5.61 9.23 -14.60
C ALA A 272 -4.50 8.21 -14.25
N LEU A 273 -3.93 7.54 -15.27
CA LEU A 273 -2.84 6.59 -15.07
C LEU A 273 -1.54 7.28 -14.61
N ALA A 274 -1.23 8.48 -15.11
CA ALA A 274 -0.06 9.25 -14.68
C ALA A 274 -0.16 9.66 -13.20
N ILE A 275 -1.36 9.99 -12.72
CA ILE A 275 -1.62 10.32 -11.32
C ILE A 275 -1.58 9.07 -10.43
N ARG A 276 -2.18 7.96 -10.88
CA ARG A 276 -2.30 6.72 -10.08
C ARG A 276 -1.01 5.89 -10.08
N GLY A 277 -0.32 5.84 -11.22
CA GLY A 277 0.71 4.84 -11.50
C GLY A 277 0.12 3.44 -11.72
N ALA A 278 0.94 2.50 -12.19
CA ALA A 278 0.51 1.11 -12.35
C ALA A 278 0.11 0.51 -10.99
N ASN A 279 -1.07 -0.13 -10.92
CA ASN A 279 -1.64 -0.70 -9.68
C ASN A 279 -1.63 0.30 -8.50
N ASP A 280 -1.83 1.59 -8.80
CA ASP A 280 -1.94 2.69 -7.84
C ASP A 280 -0.68 2.92 -6.98
N ILE A 281 0.48 2.43 -7.44
CA ILE A 281 1.75 2.55 -6.73
C ILE A 281 2.13 4.03 -6.50
N ALA A 282 1.88 4.93 -7.46
CA ALA A 282 2.22 6.35 -7.30
C ALA A 282 1.25 7.02 -6.31
N LEU A 283 -0.05 6.74 -6.43
CA LEU A 283 -1.07 7.22 -5.49
C LEU A 283 -0.80 6.76 -4.05
N ASN A 284 -0.42 5.50 -3.86
CA ASN A 284 -0.07 4.95 -2.55
C ASN A 284 1.14 5.67 -1.94
N LYS A 285 2.16 6.01 -2.75
CA LYS A 285 3.31 6.79 -2.29
C LYS A 285 2.93 8.23 -1.91
N ILE A 286 2.05 8.87 -2.69
CA ILE A 286 1.53 10.20 -2.41
C ILE A 286 0.84 10.23 -1.03
N CYS A 287 -0.06 9.28 -0.79
CA CYS A 287 -0.84 9.25 0.45
C CYS A 287 -0.11 8.65 1.66
N ALA A 288 0.99 7.93 1.45
CA ALA A 288 1.86 7.43 2.53
C ALA A 288 2.97 8.42 2.93
N ALA A 289 3.06 9.57 2.28
CA ALA A 289 4.09 10.56 2.57
C ALA A 289 3.95 11.12 4.00
N LYS A 290 5.07 11.21 4.73
CA LYS A 290 5.12 11.75 6.09
C LYS A 290 5.29 13.26 6.03
N PHE A 291 4.37 13.99 6.65
CA PHE A 291 4.47 15.44 6.87
C PHE A 291 5.29 15.67 8.15
N ASP A 292 6.54 16.11 8.01
CA ASP A 292 7.57 16.01 9.05
C ASP A 292 7.68 17.19 10.02
N GLY A 293 6.66 18.07 10.10
CA GLY A 293 6.62 19.11 11.12
C GLY A 293 7.56 20.31 10.87
N SER A 294 8.28 20.36 9.73
CA SER A 294 9.01 21.54 9.27
C SER A 294 8.04 22.61 8.71
N SER A 295 8.51 23.76 8.22
CA SER A 295 7.67 24.90 7.77
C SER A 295 6.58 24.57 6.72
N ASP A 296 6.61 23.36 6.15
CA ASP A 296 5.60 22.78 5.23
C ASP A 296 4.81 21.60 5.86
N ALA A 297 4.69 21.50 7.19
CA ALA A 297 4.03 20.40 7.90
C ALA A 297 2.57 20.11 7.48
N ASN A 298 1.97 21.05 6.78
CA ASN A 298 0.56 21.12 6.42
C ASN A 298 0.33 21.14 4.91
N GLN A 299 1.37 21.10 4.07
CA GLN A 299 1.26 20.98 2.61
C GLN A 299 2.36 20.12 1.99
N MET A 300 2.00 19.29 1.02
CA MET A 300 2.94 18.54 0.17
C MET A 300 2.55 18.65 -1.29
N THR A 301 3.53 18.59 -2.18
CA THR A 301 3.33 18.70 -3.62
C THR A 301 4.02 17.56 -4.34
N PHE A 302 3.28 16.85 -5.18
CA PHE A 302 3.77 15.73 -5.97
C PHE A 302 3.64 16.04 -7.47
N ASN A 303 4.66 15.72 -8.25
CA ASN A 303 4.72 16.12 -9.65
C ASN A 303 4.91 14.93 -10.60
N PRO A 304 3.84 14.21 -10.99
CA PRO A 304 3.90 13.30 -12.13
C PRO A 304 3.97 14.10 -13.44
N GLY A 305 5.18 14.27 -13.98
CA GLY A 305 5.40 15.06 -15.19
C GLY A 305 5.13 16.56 -14.96
N SER A 306 4.26 17.16 -15.77
CA SER A 306 3.80 18.56 -15.58
C SER A 306 2.40 18.64 -14.94
N LEU A 307 1.92 17.55 -14.37
CA LEU A 307 0.81 17.57 -13.42
C LEU A 307 1.37 17.78 -12.03
N THR A 308 0.63 18.53 -11.21
CA THR A 308 0.96 18.83 -9.82
C THR A 308 -0.22 18.45 -8.96
N ILE A 309 0.05 17.69 -7.90
CA ILE A 309 -0.90 17.26 -6.89
C ILE A 309 -0.46 17.91 -5.58
N ASN A 310 -1.14 18.99 -5.19
CA ASN A 310 -0.93 19.63 -3.91
C ASN A 310 -1.92 19.07 -2.89
N VAL A 311 -1.41 18.60 -1.76
CA VAL A 311 -2.17 18.07 -0.64
C VAL A 311 -1.91 18.94 0.57
N ALA A 312 -2.96 19.52 1.13
CA ALA A 312 -2.91 20.34 2.33
C ALA A 312 -3.76 19.74 3.45
N ARG A 313 -3.42 20.02 4.71
CA ARG A 313 -4.20 19.63 5.91
C ARG A 313 -4.16 20.72 6.98
N THR A 314 -5.23 20.85 7.75
CA THR A 314 -5.30 21.80 8.87
C THR A 314 -4.74 21.24 10.17
N ASP A 315 -4.85 19.93 10.40
CA ASP A 315 -4.38 19.25 11.61
C ASP A 315 -3.13 18.42 11.28
N THR A 316 -1.97 18.89 11.73
CA THR A 316 -0.69 18.24 11.43
C THR A 316 -0.38 17.05 12.35
N SER A 317 -1.16 16.88 13.43
CA SER A 317 -1.02 15.77 14.37
C SER A 317 -1.58 14.45 13.86
N LYS A 318 -2.39 14.49 12.80
CA LYS A 318 -3.06 13.32 12.22
C LYS A 318 -2.56 13.06 10.80
N ALA A 319 -2.31 11.79 10.47
CA ALA A 319 -2.00 11.40 9.10
C ALA A 319 -3.16 11.78 8.15
N LEU A 320 -2.88 11.87 6.84
CA LEU A 320 -3.93 12.16 5.86
C LEU A 320 -5.02 11.09 5.90
N GLN A 321 -6.25 11.50 6.19
CA GLN A 321 -7.38 10.60 6.36
C GLN A 321 -8.13 10.39 5.04
N CYS A 322 -8.22 11.41 4.19
CA CYS A 322 -9.04 11.37 2.97
C CYS A 322 -8.25 11.22 1.66
N CYS A 323 -6.92 11.06 1.70
CA CYS A 323 -6.05 11.28 0.54
C CYS A 323 -6.36 10.45 -0.69
N GLN A 324 -6.38 9.12 -0.55
CA GLN A 324 -6.63 8.24 -1.70
C GLN A 324 -8.01 8.52 -2.30
N LYS A 325 -9.03 8.61 -1.44
CA LYS A 325 -10.42 8.86 -1.86
C LYS A 325 -10.59 10.21 -2.55
N ALA A 326 -9.99 11.27 -2.01
CA ALA A 326 -10.10 12.61 -2.57
C ALA A 326 -9.41 12.72 -3.94
N ILE A 327 -8.21 12.16 -4.09
CA ILE A 327 -7.49 12.17 -5.36
C ILE A 327 -8.24 11.33 -6.41
N LEU A 328 -8.72 10.13 -6.06
CA LEU A 328 -9.54 9.30 -6.96
C LEU A 328 -10.83 10.02 -7.38
N GLN A 329 -11.50 10.72 -6.47
CA GLN A 329 -12.71 11.48 -6.79
C GLN A 329 -12.46 12.61 -7.80
N ILE A 330 -11.34 13.35 -7.67
CA ILE A 330 -10.94 14.37 -8.65
C ILE A 330 -10.69 13.72 -10.02
N ILE A 331 -10.03 12.55 -10.05
CA ILE A 331 -9.79 11.81 -11.28
C ILE A 331 -11.11 11.38 -11.93
N GLU A 332 -12.00 10.75 -11.18
CA GLU A 332 -13.26 10.21 -11.73
C GLU A 332 -14.20 11.31 -12.21
N THR A 333 -14.32 12.40 -11.45
CA THR A 333 -15.30 13.46 -11.74
C THR A 333 -14.77 14.50 -12.72
N CYS A 334 -13.53 14.96 -12.50
CA CYS A 334 -12.97 16.04 -13.30
C CYS A 334 -12.20 15.49 -14.48
N VAL A 335 -11.26 14.57 -14.24
CA VAL A 335 -10.43 14.06 -15.33
C VAL A 335 -11.25 13.22 -16.30
N ILE A 336 -11.87 12.15 -15.81
CA ILE A 336 -12.63 11.21 -16.63
C ILE A 336 -14.03 11.75 -16.95
N GLY A 337 -14.74 12.28 -15.96
CA GLY A 337 -16.13 12.70 -16.09
C GLY A 337 -16.34 14.02 -16.83
N SER A 338 -15.44 14.98 -16.67
CA SER A 338 -15.58 16.35 -17.20
C SER A 338 -14.51 16.75 -18.22
N ASN A 339 -13.59 15.83 -18.54
CA ASN A 339 -12.50 16.05 -19.49
C ASN A 339 -11.59 17.23 -19.10
N ASP A 340 -11.28 17.35 -17.81
CA ASP A 340 -10.37 18.35 -17.23
C ASP A 340 -9.02 17.73 -16.86
N TYR A 341 -7.95 18.52 -16.71
CA TYR A 341 -6.66 17.99 -16.24
C TYR A 341 -6.66 17.70 -14.73
N GLY A 342 -7.62 18.21 -13.98
CA GLY A 342 -7.73 18.01 -12.54
C GLY A 342 -8.83 18.84 -11.89
N GLY A 343 -8.65 19.12 -10.61
CA GLY A 343 -9.66 19.81 -9.80
C GLY A 343 -9.17 20.08 -8.39
N VAL A 344 -9.93 20.89 -7.66
CA VAL A 344 -9.71 21.22 -6.26
C VAL A 344 -10.82 20.59 -5.43
N LEU A 345 -10.44 19.80 -4.43
CA LEU A 345 -11.35 19.16 -3.48
C LEU A 345 -10.92 19.48 -2.04
N THR A 346 -11.82 20.06 -1.26
CA THR A 346 -11.62 20.24 0.18
C THR A 346 -12.55 19.32 0.95
N VAL A 347 -12.03 18.50 1.86
CA VAL A 347 -12.78 17.52 2.65
C VAL A 347 -12.07 17.20 3.95
N GLY A 348 -12.79 16.96 5.05
CA GLY A 348 -12.17 16.51 6.30
C GLY A 348 -11.08 17.43 6.90
N GLY A 349 -11.05 18.72 6.53
CA GLY A 349 -9.94 19.64 6.90
C GLY A 349 -8.68 19.49 6.02
N GLU A 350 -8.78 18.75 4.93
CA GLU A 350 -7.74 18.50 3.95
C GLU A 350 -8.14 19.11 2.61
N LYS A 351 -7.17 19.54 1.81
CA LYS A 351 -7.38 20.10 0.47
C LYS A 351 -6.47 19.41 -0.53
N TYR A 352 -7.06 18.95 -1.62
CA TYR A 352 -6.41 18.24 -2.70
C TYR A 352 -6.57 19.06 -3.96
N ASN A 353 -5.48 19.40 -4.62
CA ASN A 353 -5.48 20.24 -5.81
C ASN A 353 -4.63 19.60 -6.90
N ILE A 354 -5.28 19.14 -7.97
CA ILE A 354 -4.62 18.58 -9.16
C ILE A 354 -4.64 19.64 -10.26
N THR A 355 -3.46 20.07 -10.69
CA THR A 355 -3.28 21.10 -11.73
C THR A 355 -2.25 20.69 -12.76
N ASN A 356 -2.52 20.95 -14.03
CA ASN A 356 -1.53 21.03 -15.09
C ASN A 356 -0.83 22.40 -15.04
N ILE A 357 0.46 22.42 -14.70
CA ILE A 357 1.23 23.67 -14.59
C ILE A 357 1.62 24.26 -15.95
N VAL A 358 1.49 23.48 -17.02
CA VAL A 358 1.70 23.90 -18.41
C VAL A 358 0.37 23.93 -19.18
N TRP A 359 -0.76 24.15 -18.51
CA TRP A 359 -2.03 24.26 -19.22
C TRP A 359 -2.00 25.46 -20.19
N PRO A 360 -2.50 25.33 -21.44
CA PRO A 360 -3.28 24.22 -22.00
C PRO A 360 -2.46 23.09 -22.66
N GLN A 361 -1.12 23.14 -22.63
CA GLN A 361 -0.28 22.12 -23.23
C GLN A 361 -0.42 20.75 -22.52
N ASN A 362 -0.17 19.68 -23.27
CA ASN A 362 -0.18 18.32 -22.74
C ASN A 362 0.88 18.16 -21.63
N PRO A 363 0.50 17.83 -20.38
CA PRO A 363 1.43 17.67 -19.27
C PRO A 363 2.13 16.30 -19.24
N LEU A 364 1.67 15.35 -20.07
CA LEU A 364 2.16 13.98 -20.14
C LEU A 364 3.43 13.88 -21.00
N ILE A 365 4.38 13.08 -20.55
CA ILE A 365 5.69 12.86 -21.17
C ILE A 365 5.68 11.59 -22.04
N PRO A 366 5.84 11.72 -23.38
CA PRO A 366 5.91 10.57 -24.28
C PRO A 366 6.92 9.52 -23.82
N GLY A 367 6.47 8.27 -23.67
CA GLY A 367 7.30 7.13 -23.23
C GLY A 367 7.38 6.88 -21.72
N ALA A 368 7.10 7.88 -20.87
CA ALA A 368 7.10 7.71 -19.41
C ALA A 368 5.68 7.50 -18.84
N ASP A 369 4.66 8.11 -19.45
CA ASP A 369 3.25 8.07 -19.00
C ASP A 369 2.24 7.94 -20.17
N LEU A 370 2.69 7.38 -21.30
CA LEU A 370 1.88 7.15 -22.51
C LEU A 370 1.31 8.42 -23.18
N GLY A 371 1.95 9.59 -23.01
CA GLY A 371 1.58 10.83 -23.71
C GLY A 371 1.49 10.65 -25.24
N ALA A 372 0.44 11.20 -25.86
CA ALA A 372 0.24 11.20 -27.31
C ALA A 372 1.34 12.01 -28.05
N PRO A 373 1.72 11.63 -29.29
CA PRO A 373 2.70 12.39 -30.05
C PRO A 373 2.18 13.78 -30.38
N SER A 374 2.95 14.80 -30.02
CA SER A 374 2.68 16.21 -30.33
C SER A 374 2.56 16.41 -31.84
N THR A 375 1.35 16.64 -32.33
CA THR A 375 1.14 17.26 -33.64
C THR A 375 0.04 18.31 -33.55
N THR A 376 0.42 19.58 -33.78
CA THR A 376 -0.36 20.70 -34.37
C THR A 376 -0.24 22.02 -33.55
N PRO A 377 -0.01 23.19 -34.20
CA PRO A 377 0.45 24.42 -33.54
C PRO A 377 -0.68 25.25 -32.90
N ALA A 378 -0.30 26.09 -31.93
CA ALA A 378 -1.18 26.96 -31.15
C ALA A 378 -1.80 28.12 -31.96
N PRO A 379 -3.07 28.50 -31.75
CA PRO A 379 -3.58 29.81 -32.12
C PRO A 379 -3.25 30.85 -31.04
N SER A 380 -2.89 32.03 -31.52
CA SER A 380 -2.57 33.24 -30.76
C SER A 380 -3.76 33.78 -29.96
N SER A 381 -3.55 34.13 -28.69
CA SER A 381 -4.35 35.13 -27.99
C SER A 381 -3.58 35.76 -26.83
N THR A 382 -3.82 37.04 -26.64
CA THR A 382 -2.99 38.03 -25.95
C THR A 382 -3.25 38.18 -24.46
N ARG A 383 -2.15 38.26 -23.67
CA ARG A 383 -1.94 39.01 -22.40
C ARG A 383 -2.31 38.29 -21.07
N PRO A 384 -1.74 38.68 -19.89
CA PRO A 384 -0.49 39.38 -19.55
C PRO A 384 0.59 38.47 -18.93
N ALA A 385 1.84 38.93 -18.94
CA ALA A 385 3.00 38.20 -18.42
C ALA A 385 3.02 38.07 -16.89
N LEU A 386 3.32 36.85 -16.41
CA LEU A 386 3.76 36.57 -15.03
C LEU A 386 5.27 36.89 -14.88
N PRO A 387 5.76 37.19 -13.66
CA PRO A 387 7.03 37.86 -13.42
C PRO A 387 8.24 37.09 -13.98
N PRO A 388 9.33 37.80 -14.33
CA PRO A 388 10.44 37.21 -15.06
C PRO A 388 11.13 36.14 -14.21
N ALA A 389 11.43 35.00 -14.85
CA ALA A 389 12.33 34.00 -14.33
C ALA A 389 13.63 34.68 -13.90
N GLN A 390 13.94 34.63 -12.60
CA GLN A 390 15.22 35.10 -12.13
C GLN A 390 16.24 33.98 -12.38
N THR A 391 17.08 34.22 -13.39
CA THR A 391 18.26 33.44 -13.82
C THR A 391 18.01 32.34 -14.86
N VAL A 392 18.10 32.74 -16.14
CA VAL A 392 18.54 31.83 -17.20
C VAL A 392 20.04 31.61 -16.98
N THR A 393 20.46 30.44 -16.49
CA THR A 393 21.89 30.15 -16.35
C THR A 393 22.46 29.59 -17.64
N THR A 394 23.73 29.90 -17.92
CA THR A 394 24.53 29.44 -19.07
C THR A 394 24.77 27.93 -19.11
N ASN A 395 24.18 27.16 -18.19
CA ASN A 395 24.49 25.76 -17.91
C ASN A 395 23.45 24.79 -18.52
N GLY A 396 22.77 25.17 -19.61
CA GLY A 396 21.86 24.28 -20.35
C GLY A 396 20.52 24.00 -19.67
N ALA A 397 20.16 24.72 -18.60
CA ALA A 397 18.90 24.58 -17.87
C ALA A 397 18.31 25.92 -17.44
N VAL A 398 16.98 26.04 -17.47
CA VAL A 398 16.21 27.14 -16.88
C VAL A 398 15.85 26.74 -15.47
N CYS A 399 16.22 27.59 -14.51
CA CYS A 399 15.93 27.35 -13.11
C CYS A 399 15.05 28.46 -12.57
N VAL A 400 14.03 28.08 -11.80
CA VAL A 400 13.12 29.02 -11.16
C VAL A 400 13.22 28.83 -9.65
N LEU A 401 13.64 29.87 -8.95
CA LEU A 401 13.53 29.92 -7.49
C LEU A 401 12.11 30.37 -7.15
N LEU A 402 11.31 29.43 -6.62
CA LEU A 402 9.95 29.74 -6.21
C LEU A 402 9.98 30.64 -4.96
N PRO A 403 9.04 31.59 -4.83
CA PRO A 403 8.95 32.43 -3.62
C PRO A 403 8.86 31.56 -2.36
N GLY A 404 9.79 31.76 -1.41
CA GLY A 404 9.87 31.00 -0.16
C GLY A 404 10.68 29.70 -0.24
N SER A 405 11.13 29.28 -1.43
CA SER A 405 12.03 28.13 -1.59
C SER A 405 13.51 28.57 -1.51
N VAL A 406 14.34 27.72 -0.89
CA VAL A 406 15.82 27.82 -0.95
C VAL A 406 16.42 26.88 -2.00
N THR A 407 15.59 26.05 -2.64
CA THR A 407 16.01 25.09 -3.66
C THR A 407 15.41 25.47 -5.02
N PRO A 408 16.22 25.86 -6.01
CA PRO A 408 15.74 26.21 -7.33
C PRO A 408 15.23 24.98 -8.10
N GLN A 409 14.17 25.17 -8.88
CA GLN A 409 13.60 24.12 -9.72
C GLN A 409 14.14 24.26 -11.14
N CYS A 410 14.97 23.31 -11.55
CA CYS A 410 15.68 23.35 -12.83
C CYS A 410 15.07 22.42 -13.88
N ARG A 411 15.01 22.89 -15.13
CA ARG A 411 14.62 22.12 -16.32
C ARG A 411 15.65 22.32 -17.43
N PRO A 412 16.10 21.29 -18.16
CA PRO A 412 17.07 21.43 -19.23
C PRO A 412 16.38 22.14 -20.40
N LEU A 413 17.11 22.98 -21.12
CA LEU A 413 16.59 23.72 -22.27
C LEU A 413 16.18 22.80 -23.42
N GLU A 414 16.85 21.65 -23.55
CA GLU A 414 16.61 20.63 -24.56
C GLU A 414 16.69 19.23 -23.93
N THR A 415 16.19 18.20 -24.61
CA THR A 415 16.31 16.82 -24.13
C THR A 415 17.79 16.44 -23.96
N PRO A 416 18.26 16.11 -22.75
CA PRO A 416 19.67 15.82 -22.51
C PRO A 416 20.11 14.57 -23.28
N THR A 417 21.12 14.70 -24.14
CA THR A 417 21.84 13.55 -24.68
C THR A 417 22.55 12.85 -23.53
N GLN A 418 22.31 11.55 -23.35
CA GLN A 418 22.90 10.84 -22.22
C GLN A 418 24.43 10.90 -22.29
N ASN A 419 25.09 11.33 -21.21
CA ASN A 419 26.52 11.18 -21.04
C ASN A 419 26.81 9.74 -20.57
N PRO A 420 27.33 8.85 -21.44
CA PRO A 420 27.58 7.48 -21.05
C PRO A 420 28.70 7.34 -20.03
N ALA A 421 29.56 8.35 -19.84
CA ALA A 421 30.63 8.35 -18.84
C ALA A 421 30.13 8.71 -17.42
N GLY A 422 28.90 9.21 -17.27
CA GLY A 422 28.41 9.75 -16.01
C GLY A 422 28.98 11.13 -15.69
N ILE A 423 28.69 11.63 -14.49
CA ILE A 423 29.21 12.90 -13.96
C ILE A 423 30.13 12.59 -12.79
N ASN A 424 31.31 13.21 -12.74
CA ASN A 424 32.18 13.12 -11.57
C ASN A 424 31.90 14.27 -10.59
N ILE A 425 31.80 13.94 -9.31
CA ILE A 425 31.69 14.90 -8.22
C ILE A 425 33.03 14.92 -7.47
N HIS A 426 33.70 16.06 -7.51
CA HIS A 426 34.95 16.34 -6.83
C HIS A 426 34.73 17.15 -5.55
N VAL A 427 35.65 17.02 -4.59
CA VAL A 427 35.62 17.76 -3.32
C VAL A 427 36.93 18.54 -3.19
N GLU A 428 36.83 19.86 -3.06
CA GLU A 428 38.02 20.71 -2.91
C GLU A 428 38.52 20.79 -1.47
N GLN A 429 37.62 20.69 -0.49
CA GLN A 429 37.96 20.74 0.93
C GLN A 429 37.04 19.86 1.77
N GLY A 430 37.60 19.25 2.81
CA GLY A 430 36.86 18.39 3.73
C GLY A 430 36.43 17.07 3.09
N CYS A 431 35.36 16.49 3.61
CA CYS A 431 34.79 15.26 3.10
C CYS A 431 33.26 15.33 3.00
N ILE A 432 32.72 14.66 2.00
CA ILE A 432 31.29 14.40 1.82
C ILE A 432 31.04 12.89 1.78
N SER A 433 29.77 12.49 1.91
CA SER A 433 29.33 11.11 1.75
C SER A 433 28.24 11.04 0.70
N ILE A 434 28.41 10.19 -0.31
CA ILE A 434 27.45 10.00 -1.40
C ILE A 434 27.13 8.51 -1.48
N ASN A 435 25.87 8.14 -1.24
CA ASN A 435 25.42 6.73 -1.19
C ASN A 435 26.28 5.84 -0.24
N GLY A 436 26.79 6.41 0.86
CA GLY A 436 27.67 5.71 1.80
C GLY A 436 29.15 5.67 1.38
N SER A 437 29.50 6.14 0.18
CA SER A 437 30.88 6.27 -0.25
C SER A 437 31.50 7.59 0.25
N PRO A 438 32.63 7.54 0.96
CA PRO A 438 33.35 8.73 1.40
C PRO A 438 34.11 9.37 0.24
N ILE A 439 34.03 10.70 0.12
CA ILE A 439 34.79 11.47 -0.87
C ILE A 439 35.47 12.62 -0.14
N CYS A 440 36.80 12.62 -0.13
CA CYS A 440 37.61 13.54 0.66
C CYS A 440 38.65 14.23 -0.21
N ALA A 441 38.83 15.53 0.03
CA ALA A 441 39.88 16.30 -0.60
C ALA A 441 41.26 15.74 -0.24
N GLY A 442 42.11 15.54 -1.25
CA GLY A 442 43.52 15.13 -1.07
C GLY A 442 43.76 13.63 -0.85
N ILE A 443 42.73 12.78 -0.94
CA ILE A 443 42.87 11.31 -0.90
C ILE A 443 42.77 10.77 -2.33
N PRO A 444 43.83 10.15 -2.90
CA PRO A 444 43.82 9.66 -4.29
C PRO A 444 42.69 8.67 -4.61
N GLU A 445 42.34 7.81 -3.66
CA GLU A 445 41.24 6.85 -3.82
C GLU A 445 39.85 7.51 -3.80
N HIS A 446 39.78 8.78 -3.40
CA HIS A 446 38.57 9.59 -3.31
C HIS A 446 38.55 10.76 -4.30
N GLU A 447 39.30 10.68 -5.40
CA GLU A 447 39.45 11.77 -6.38
C GLU A 447 38.11 12.29 -6.93
N ALA A 448 37.13 11.40 -7.13
CA ALA A 448 35.76 11.77 -7.45
C ALA A 448 34.74 10.64 -7.20
N TYR A 449 33.47 11.01 -7.08
CA TYR A 449 32.36 10.05 -7.16
C TYR A 449 31.65 10.15 -8.50
N ASN A 450 31.59 9.05 -9.25
CA ASN A 450 30.87 9.00 -10.52
C ASN A 450 29.39 8.69 -10.30
N VAL A 451 28.51 9.62 -10.70
CA VAL A 451 27.06 9.41 -10.74
C VAL A 451 26.65 9.04 -12.15
N ARG A 452 26.11 7.82 -12.31
CA ARG A 452 25.63 7.32 -13.60
C ARG A 452 24.30 6.59 -13.44
N THR A 453 23.26 7.12 -14.06
CA THR A 453 21.96 6.43 -14.16
C THR A 453 21.71 6.07 -15.62
N GLN A 454 21.52 4.77 -15.91
CA GLN A 454 21.27 4.33 -17.29
C GLN A 454 19.87 4.76 -17.73
N ASN A 455 19.76 5.28 -18.96
CA ASN A 455 18.49 5.59 -19.62
C ASN A 455 17.61 6.62 -18.88
N ALA A 456 18.21 7.47 -18.05
CA ALA A 456 17.52 8.56 -17.37
C ALA A 456 17.92 9.92 -17.98
N PRO A 457 16.97 10.85 -18.20
CA PRO A 457 17.30 12.21 -18.68
C PRO A 457 17.98 13.08 -17.61
N TRP A 458 18.09 12.57 -16.38
CA TRP A 458 18.69 13.24 -15.25
C TRP A 458 19.56 12.27 -14.45
N PHE A 459 20.68 12.77 -13.94
CA PHE A 459 21.42 12.12 -12.87
C PHE A 459 21.02 12.75 -11.54
N THR A 460 20.76 11.91 -10.55
CA THR A 460 20.32 12.31 -9.21
C THR A 460 21.18 11.63 -8.18
N THR A 461 21.59 12.37 -7.14
CA THR A 461 22.26 11.78 -5.99
C THR A 461 21.97 12.60 -4.74
N THR A 462 22.13 12.00 -3.56
CA THR A 462 22.09 12.74 -2.30
C THR A 462 23.51 12.94 -1.79
N ILE A 463 23.91 14.19 -1.62
CA ILE A 463 25.20 14.56 -1.05
C ILE A 463 24.97 14.91 0.42
N TYR A 464 25.65 14.20 1.31
CA TYR A 464 25.73 14.55 2.72
C TYR A 464 27.06 15.26 2.98
N ALA A 465 27.03 16.37 3.71
CA ALA A 465 28.24 17.15 4.02
C ALA A 465 28.16 17.74 5.44
N ASN A 466 29.07 18.66 5.76
CA ASN A 466 29.22 19.24 7.09
C ASN A 466 29.41 18.19 8.19
N PHE A 467 30.26 17.20 7.92
CA PHE A 467 30.76 16.27 8.93
C PHE A 467 31.82 16.96 9.80
N LYS A 468 31.92 16.52 11.06
CA LYS A 468 32.95 16.99 11.98
C LYS A 468 34.29 16.32 11.63
N PRO A 469 35.35 17.07 11.24
CA PRO A 469 36.62 16.48 10.82
C PRO A 469 37.36 15.69 11.91
N ASP A 470 37.01 15.93 13.17
CA ASP A 470 37.55 15.29 14.37
C ASP A 470 36.69 14.12 14.88
N ASP A 471 35.53 13.86 14.25
CA ASP A 471 34.70 12.70 14.56
C ASP A 471 35.18 11.47 13.78
N TYR A 472 35.97 10.63 14.43
CA TYR A 472 36.50 9.40 13.85
C TYR A 472 35.60 8.17 14.08
N THR A 473 34.34 8.36 14.52
CA THR A 473 33.42 7.25 14.79
C THR A 473 33.25 6.38 13.55
N TRP A 474 33.58 5.09 13.66
CA TRP A 474 33.35 4.12 12.60
C TRP A 474 31.86 3.80 12.45
N GLY A 475 31.36 3.81 11.21
CA GLY A 475 29.96 3.53 10.90
C GLY A 475 29.18 4.78 10.51
N ASN A 476 27.88 4.80 10.82
CA ASN A 476 26.98 5.85 10.36
C ASN A 476 26.82 6.95 11.43
N VAL A 477 26.93 8.21 11.01
CA VAL A 477 26.75 9.41 11.85
C VAL A 477 25.71 10.35 11.24
N ASN A 478 25.28 11.35 12.01
CA ASN A 478 24.42 12.43 11.52
C ASN A 478 25.30 13.48 10.81
N PRO A 479 25.15 13.68 9.50
CA PRO A 479 25.81 14.79 8.80
C PRO A 479 25.18 16.13 9.20
N GLY A 480 25.95 17.21 9.09
CA GLY A 480 25.45 18.56 9.36
C GLY A 480 24.38 19.01 8.36
N CYS A 481 24.42 18.49 7.13
CA CYS A 481 23.47 18.85 6.08
C CYS A 481 23.31 17.78 4.99
N LYS A 482 22.26 17.92 4.17
CA LYS A 482 22.05 17.15 2.93
C LYS A 482 21.69 18.04 1.75
N ILE A 483 22.12 17.65 0.55
CA ILE A 483 21.71 18.22 -0.73
C ILE A 483 21.10 17.08 -1.59
N PRO A 484 19.79 17.10 -1.87
CA PRO A 484 19.18 16.22 -2.87
C PRO A 484 19.45 16.79 -4.27
N ALA A 485 20.60 16.47 -4.84
CA ALA A 485 21.10 17.10 -6.05
C ALA A 485 20.64 16.39 -7.34
N ARG A 486 20.40 17.16 -8.40
CA ARG A 486 19.86 16.64 -9.67
C ARG A 486 20.35 17.46 -10.86
N TRP A 487 20.97 16.81 -11.86
CA TRP A 487 21.49 17.48 -13.06
C TRP A 487 21.09 16.78 -14.36
N PRO A 488 21.00 17.51 -15.49
CA PRO A 488 20.75 16.91 -16.80
C PRO A 488 21.75 15.79 -17.10
N ALA A 489 21.32 14.74 -17.82
CA ALA A 489 22.21 13.62 -18.12
C ALA A 489 23.40 13.96 -19.05
N ASN A 490 23.42 15.15 -19.66
CA ASN A 490 24.55 15.69 -20.44
C ASN A 490 25.42 16.68 -19.65
N PHE A 491 25.20 16.83 -18.34
CA PHE A 491 25.91 17.82 -17.53
C PHE A 491 27.38 17.40 -17.32
N GLY A 492 28.25 18.39 -17.08
CA GLY A 492 29.68 18.18 -16.84
C GLY A 492 30.01 17.91 -15.38
N ASP A 493 31.30 17.77 -15.08
CA ASP A 493 31.79 17.50 -13.73
C ASP A 493 31.46 18.62 -12.74
N ILE A 494 31.33 18.22 -11.49
CA ILE A 494 30.79 19.02 -10.38
C ILE A 494 31.83 19.10 -9.27
N TYR A 495 31.94 20.27 -8.65
CA TYR A 495 32.92 20.56 -7.63
C TYR A 495 32.20 21.07 -6.38
N PHE A 496 32.30 20.30 -5.30
CA PHE A 496 31.88 20.72 -3.96
C PHE A 496 33.02 21.50 -3.31
N LYS A 497 32.79 22.79 -3.05
CA LYS A 497 33.83 23.72 -2.60
C LYS A 497 33.71 24.06 -1.12
N ALA A 498 34.71 24.79 -0.61
CA ALA A 498 34.85 25.17 0.79
C ALA A 498 33.71 26.02 1.37
N ASP A 499 32.86 26.63 0.53
CA ASP A 499 31.67 27.37 0.94
C ASP A 499 30.40 26.50 0.97
N ASP A 500 30.57 25.18 1.05
CA ASP A 500 29.52 24.16 1.09
C ASP A 500 28.56 24.18 -0.12
N ARG A 501 29.08 24.60 -1.28
CA ARG A 501 28.30 24.79 -2.51
C ARG A 501 28.82 23.99 -3.68
N LEU A 502 27.92 23.78 -4.64
CA LEU A 502 28.20 23.08 -5.89
C LEU A 502 28.59 24.05 -7.00
N TYR A 503 29.64 23.70 -7.73
CA TYR A 503 30.20 24.48 -8.83
C TYR A 503 30.40 23.60 -10.05
N ASN A 504 30.32 24.20 -11.24
CA ASN A 504 30.71 23.52 -12.48
C ASN A 504 32.22 23.65 -12.72
N SER A 505 32.72 22.99 -13.77
CA SER A 505 34.14 23.04 -14.16
C SER A 505 34.65 24.43 -14.54
N SER A 506 33.79 25.38 -14.89
CA SER A 506 34.18 26.78 -15.13
C SER A 506 34.21 27.63 -13.86
N GLY A 507 34.00 27.04 -12.68
CA GLY A 507 34.00 27.76 -11.40
C GLY A 507 32.75 28.61 -11.17
N SER A 508 31.68 28.40 -11.94
CA SER A 508 30.39 29.05 -11.74
C SER A 508 29.53 28.22 -10.80
N LYS A 509 28.82 28.90 -9.89
CA LYS A 509 27.90 28.23 -8.97
C LYS A 509 26.78 27.52 -9.73
N ILE A 510 26.51 26.29 -9.33
CA ILE A 510 25.38 25.52 -9.82
C ILE A 510 24.19 25.88 -8.95
N TRP A 511 23.36 26.78 -9.48
CA TRP A 511 22.05 27.16 -8.93
C TRP A 511 22.09 27.66 -7.47
N ASP A 512 23.23 28.20 -7.01
CA ASP A 512 23.44 28.58 -5.61
C ASP A 512 23.10 27.45 -4.60
N GLU A 513 23.11 26.18 -5.04
CA GLU A 513 22.84 25.04 -4.17
C GLU A 513 23.92 24.94 -3.09
N CYS A 514 23.47 25.08 -1.84
CA CYS A 514 24.29 25.15 -0.66
C CYS A 514 23.82 24.10 0.35
N CYS A 515 24.76 23.48 1.05
CA CYS A 515 24.46 22.48 2.06
C CYS A 515 24.01 23.14 3.38
N THR A 516 22.82 23.73 3.40
CA THR A 516 22.25 24.43 4.57
C THR A 516 21.11 23.65 5.22
N SER A 517 20.53 22.67 4.53
CA SER A 517 19.40 21.90 5.02
C SER A 517 19.87 20.85 6.03
N SER A 518 19.47 20.98 7.29
CA SER A 518 19.74 19.98 8.32
C SER A 518 19.00 18.66 8.02
N THR A 519 19.51 17.56 8.57
CA THR A 519 18.94 16.23 8.32
C THR A 519 19.09 15.32 9.53
N THR A 520 18.13 14.42 9.72
CA THR A 520 18.18 13.33 10.70
C THR A 520 18.58 11.99 10.09
N ALA A 521 18.75 11.94 8.76
CA ALA A 521 19.21 10.75 8.08
C ALA A 521 20.69 10.47 8.38
N GLN A 522 21.00 9.23 8.80
CA GLN A 522 22.35 8.78 9.05
C GLN A 522 23.02 8.25 7.79
N THR A 523 24.30 8.54 7.61
CA THR A 523 25.13 7.98 6.52
C THR A 523 26.53 7.68 7.04
N THR A 524 27.30 6.91 6.26
CA THR A 524 28.68 6.55 6.58
C THR A 524 29.51 7.79 6.85
N ASN A 525 30.16 7.82 8.02
CA ASN A 525 31.07 8.88 8.41
C ASN A 525 32.31 8.85 7.50
N PRO A 526 32.55 9.87 6.66
CA PRO A 526 33.70 9.87 5.78
C PRO A 526 35.03 10.07 6.50
N TYR A 527 35.00 10.51 7.77
CA TYR A 527 36.17 10.57 8.65
C TYR A 527 36.29 9.32 9.54
N GLY A 528 35.36 8.37 9.46
CA GLY A 528 35.33 7.20 10.31
C GLY A 528 36.61 6.37 10.18
N ARG A 529 37.23 6.05 11.31
CA ARG A 529 38.40 5.15 11.36
C ARG A 529 38.01 3.89 12.10
N LYS A 530 38.15 2.74 11.44
CA LYS A 530 38.02 1.46 12.12
C LYS A 530 39.25 1.32 13.02
N GLU A 531 39.07 1.45 14.34
CA GLU A 531 40.11 1.02 15.27
C GLU A 531 40.32 -0.48 15.06
N VAL A 532 41.42 -0.85 14.41
CA VAL A 532 41.89 -2.23 14.41
C VAL A 532 42.48 -2.46 15.80
N LEU A 533 41.61 -2.78 16.75
CA LEU A 533 41.99 -3.38 18.02
C LEU A 533 42.59 -4.75 17.66
N THR A 534 43.92 -4.78 17.60
CA THR A 534 44.81 -5.94 17.44
C THR A 534 44.61 -6.77 16.16
N CYS A 535 45.64 -6.86 15.33
CA CYS A 535 45.79 -7.99 14.42
C CYS A 535 46.05 -9.24 15.29
N ASP A 536 44.99 -9.92 15.71
CA ASP A 536 45.13 -11.20 16.40
C ASP A 536 45.67 -12.24 15.42
N CYS A 537 46.96 -12.56 15.56
CA CYS A 537 47.56 -13.74 14.92
C CYS A 537 46.86 -14.99 15.47
N ILE A 538 45.95 -15.59 14.71
CA ILE A 538 45.51 -16.96 14.98
C ILE A 538 46.50 -17.90 14.27
N GLY A 539 47.51 -18.38 15.00
CA GLY A 539 48.49 -19.34 14.52
C GLY A 539 49.11 -20.14 15.66
N PHE A 540 49.20 -21.47 15.51
CA PHE A 540 49.93 -22.36 16.41
C PHE A 540 51.45 -22.14 16.26
N ASP A 541 52.16 -22.06 17.39
CA ASP A 541 53.62 -21.94 17.43
C ASP A 541 54.28 -23.29 17.07
N LEU A 542 54.96 -23.31 15.93
CA LEU A 542 55.91 -24.36 15.57
C LEU A 542 57.22 -23.65 15.17
N PHE A 543 58.15 -23.62 16.12
CA PHE A 543 59.53 -23.14 15.97
C PHE A 543 59.69 -21.66 15.61
N GLY A 544 58.92 -20.76 16.24
CA GLY A 544 59.30 -19.34 16.32
C GLY A 544 59.19 -18.55 15.02
N ALA A 545 58.45 -19.04 14.03
CA ALA A 545 58.06 -18.28 12.84
C ALA A 545 56.52 -18.24 12.73
N CYS A 546 55.94 -17.05 12.80
CA CYS A 546 54.51 -16.85 12.51
C CYS A 546 54.26 -16.96 11.00
N ILE A 547 53.45 -17.95 10.60
CA ILE A 547 52.87 -18.04 9.26
C ILE A 547 51.36 -17.93 9.41
N GLY A 548 50.79 -16.78 9.03
CA GLY A 548 49.35 -16.57 8.96
C GLY A 548 48.83 -16.75 7.53
N PHE A 549 47.59 -17.23 7.38
CA PHE A 549 46.86 -17.26 6.12
C PHE A 549 45.85 -16.10 6.04
N GLU A 550 45.75 -15.47 4.87
CA GLU A 550 44.91 -14.30 4.62
C GLU A 550 43.47 -14.67 4.24
N VAL A 551 42.51 -13.90 4.77
CA VAL A 551 41.19 -13.69 4.16
C VAL A 551 40.77 -12.22 4.36
N GLY A 552 40.91 -11.40 3.31
CA GLY A 552 40.31 -10.06 3.21
C GLY A 552 41.28 -8.92 2.83
N ASN A 553 40.85 -8.05 1.91
CA ASN A 553 41.64 -7.05 1.17
C ASN A 553 42.10 -5.77 1.92
N GLU A 554 42.15 -5.70 3.26
CA GLU A 554 42.37 -4.40 3.96
C GLU A 554 43.51 -4.34 4.99
N CYS A 555 44.48 -5.27 4.97
CA CYS A 555 45.69 -5.16 5.81
C CYS A 555 46.95 -5.09 4.92
N GLY A 556 47.43 -3.88 4.63
CA GLY A 556 48.61 -3.65 3.82
C GLY A 556 49.95 -3.77 4.59
N SER A 557 50.90 -4.47 3.96
CA SER A 557 52.37 -4.53 4.16
C SER A 557 52.96 -5.32 5.35
N VAL A 558 53.72 -6.37 4.96
CA VAL A 558 54.65 -7.17 5.77
C VAL A 558 55.86 -6.34 6.18
N PHE A 559 56.15 -6.23 7.48
CA PHE A 559 57.46 -5.81 7.96
C PHE A 559 58.31 -7.04 8.29
N ARG A 560 59.40 -7.25 7.53
CA ARG A 560 60.53 -8.04 8.02
C ARG A 560 61.31 -7.20 9.01
N LYS A 561 61.65 -7.77 10.16
CA LYS A 561 62.93 -7.45 10.80
C LYS A 561 63.94 -8.50 10.38
#